data_AF-A0A0B7AM51-F1
#
_entry.id   AF-A0A0B7AM51-F1
#
_cell.length_a   1.000
_cell.length_b   1.000
_cell.length_c   1.000
_cell.angle_alpha   90.00
_cell.angle_beta   90.00
_cell.angle_gamma   90.00
#
_symmetry.space_group_name_H-M   'P 1'
#
loop_
_entity.id
_entity.type
_entity.pdbx_description
1 polymer ?
#
loop_
_entity_poly.entity_id
_entity_poly.type
_entity_poly.pdbx_seq_one_letter_code
_entity_poly.pdbx_strand_id
1 'polypeptide(L)'
;MWRKVFYQKHFSVDEIRVKEMFNKAAQQGILVQKRSLSIEDMIVHLQEDNPIISLVNWTLMTCLWCESKVRKCWSCITCNQGPYQGHFVVVVGFDRQKDLIFYKNPDGRSHDLCGIQSDQFQKARISDGTDQDTLFVFNQTFKGGISNCGGDMQDVGNCGGNMQDVCN
;
A
#
# COMPACT_ATOMS: atom_id res chain seq x y z
N MET A 1 23.25 7.23 -9.57
CA MET A 1 22.78 6.01 -10.27
C MET A 1 23.26 4.79 -9.48
N TRP A 2 22.46 4.28 -8.54
CA TRP A 2 22.83 3.12 -7.72
C TRP A 2 21.65 2.16 -7.62
N ARG A 3 21.41 1.35 -8.67
CA ARG A 3 20.61 0.13 -8.51
C ARG A 3 21.53 -0.91 -7.90
N LYS A 4 21.34 -1.23 -6.61
CA LYS A 4 22.11 -2.27 -5.91
C LYS A 4 22.06 -3.57 -6.73
N VAL A 5 23.24 -4.08 -7.07
CA VAL A 5 23.50 -5.28 -7.90
C VAL A 5 22.76 -6.54 -7.40
N PHE A 6 22.34 -6.55 -6.14
CA PHE A 6 21.55 -7.62 -5.52
C PHE A 6 20.20 -7.88 -6.21
N TYR A 7 19.50 -6.84 -6.69
CA TYR A 7 18.15 -6.99 -7.28
C TYR A 7 18.16 -7.38 -8.78
N GLN A 8 19.30 -7.30 -9.46
CA GLN A 8 19.34 -7.43 -10.93
C GLN A 8 19.16 -8.87 -11.42
N LYS A 9 19.55 -9.88 -10.63
CA LYS A 9 19.53 -11.28 -11.09
C LYS A 9 18.13 -11.91 -11.16
N HIS A 10 17.15 -11.38 -10.44
CA HIS A 10 15.78 -11.92 -10.39
C HIS A 10 14.70 -10.93 -10.85
N PHE A 11 15.08 -9.71 -11.23
CA PHE A 11 14.13 -8.66 -11.57
C PHE A 11 13.16 -9.07 -12.68
N SER A 12 13.65 -9.73 -13.75
CA SER A 12 12.80 -10.17 -14.85
C SER A 12 11.80 -11.25 -14.43
N VAL A 13 12.19 -12.17 -13.56
CA VAL A 13 11.32 -13.25 -13.07
C VAL A 13 10.26 -12.70 -12.11
N ASP A 14 10.65 -11.83 -11.19
CA ASP A 14 9.72 -11.18 -10.26
C ASP A 14 8.78 -10.23 -11.00
N GLU A 15 9.28 -9.49 -11.99
CA GLU A 15 8.44 -8.61 -12.82
C GLU A 15 7.38 -9.40 -13.59
N ILE A 16 7.74 -10.53 -14.20
CA ILE A 16 6.79 -11.42 -14.87
C ILE A 16 5.75 -11.92 -13.88
N ARG A 17 6.18 -12.47 -12.74
CA ARG A 17 5.28 -13.00 -11.70
C ARG A 17 4.32 -11.94 -11.18
N VAL A 18 4.80 -10.73 -10.90
CA VAL A 18 3.98 -9.61 -10.40
C VAL A 18 3.00 -9.16 -11.47
N LYS A 19 3.41 -9.04 -12.74
CA LYS A 19 2.50 -8.72 -13.85
C LYS A 19 1.40 -9.78 -14.00
N GLU A 20 1.76 -11.06 -13.92
CA GLU A 20 0.78 -12.15 -13.94
C GLU A 20 -0.21 -12.07 -12.77
N MET A 21 0.24 -11.67 -11.58
CA MET A 21 -0.65 -11.45 -10.44
C MET A 21 -1.66 -10.33 -10.70
N PHE A 22 -1.23 -9.19 -11.26
CA PHE A 22 -2.15 -8.11 -11.63
C PHE A 22 -3.11 -8.53 -12.73
N ASN A 23 -2.65 -9.29 -13.73
CA ASN A 23 -3.51 -9.81 -14.80
C ASN A 23 -4.59 -10.74 -14.24
N LYS A 24 -4.23 -11.65 -13.32
CA LYS A 24 -5.19 -12.54 -12.64
C LYS A 24 -6.18 -11.76 -11.79
N ALA A 25 -5.73 -10.74 -11.06
CA ALA A 25 -6.59 -9.86 -10.29
C ALA A 25 -7.61 -9.14 -11.20
N ALA A 26 -7.15 -8.57 -12.32
CA ALA A 26 -8.02 -7.92 -13.30
C ALA A 26 -9.04 -8.90 -13.93
N GLN A 27 -8.63 -10.13 -14.24
CA GLN A 27 -9.54 -11.19 -14.73
C GLN A 27 -10.61 -11.57 -13.70
N GLN A 28 -10.32 -11.39 -12.41
CA GLN A 28 -11.27 -11.57 -11.30
C GLN A 28 -12.09 -10.30 -10.99
N GLY A 29 -11.95 -9.24 -11.80
CA GLY A 29 -12.66 -7.99 -11.60
C GLY A 29 -12.13 -7.12 -10.46
N ILE A 30 -10.93 -7.44 -9.94
CA ILE A 30 -10.27 -6.66 -8.89
C ILE A 30 -9.52 -5.51 -9.56
N LEU A 31 -9.96 -4.29 -9.28
CA LEU A 31 -9.30 -3.08 -9.75
C LEU A 31 -8.21 -2.67 -8.75
N VAL A 32 -7.01 -2.40 -9.25
CA VAL A 32 -5.90 -1.89 -8.44
C VAL A 32 -5.38 -0.58 -9.00
N GLN A 33 -5.24 0.44 -8.16
CA GLN A 33 -4.74 1.75 -8.57
C GLN A 33 -3.59 2.20 -7.68
N LYS A 34 -2.48 2.63 -8.29
CA LYS A 34 -1.42 3.34 -7.58
C LYS A 34 -1.90 4.75 -7.28
N ARG A 35 -1.89 5.14 -6.01
CA ARG A 35 -2.26 6.50 -5.56
C ARG A 35 -1.35 6.93 -4.40
N SER A 36 -1.16 8.23 -4.25
CA SER A 36 -0.49 8.82 -3.08
C SER A 36 -1.45 9.82 -2.45
N LEU A 37 -2.12 9.41 -1.37
CA LEU A 37 -3.21 10.16 -0.74
C LEU A 37 -2.98 10.38 0.75
N SER A 38 -3.82 11.21 1.37
CA SER A 38 -3.77 11.43 2.82
C SER A 38 -4.25 10.20 3.61
N ILE A 39 -3.98 10.17 4.92
CA ILE A 39 -4.55 9.14 5.81
C ILE A 39 -6.08 9.17 5.76
N GLU A 40 -6.69 10.35 5.67
CA GLU A 40 -8.14 10.48 5.63
C GLU A 40 -8.72 9.82 4.37
N ASP A 41 -8.10 10.02 3.20
CA ASP A 41 -8.50 9.34 1.97
C ASP A 41 -8.30 7.81 2.04
N MET A 42 -7.23 7.37 2.73
CA MET A 42 -7.03 5.94 2.99
C MET A 42 -8.16 5.39 3.86
N ILE A 43 -8.59 6.12 4.89
CA ILE A 43 -9.70 5.71 5.75
C ILE A 43 -11.00 5.65 4.95
N VAL A 44 -11.30 6.65 4.12
CA VAL A 44 -12.49 6.64 3.24
C VAL A 44 -12.49 5.40 2.34
N HIS A 45 -11.33 5.03 1.78
CA HIS A 45 -11.22 3.80 0.99
C HIS A 45 -11.45 2.54 1.84
N LEU A 46 -10.84 2.47 3.04
CA LEU A 46 -11.01 1.33 3.95
C LEU A 46 -12.44 1.17 4.49
N GLN A 47 -13.22 2.26 4.56
CA GLN A 47 -14.65 2.22 4.93
C GLN A 47 -15.51 1.40 3.96
N GLU A 48 -15.06 1.27 2.71
CA GLU A 48 -15.72 0.48 1.67
C GLU A 48 -15.23 -0.98 1.62
N ASP A 49 -14.64 -1.48 2.73
CA ASP A 49 -14.04 -2.82 2.84
C ASP A 49 -12.97 -3.12 1.77
N ASN A 50 -12.30 -2.06 1.31
CA ASN A 50 -11.30 -2.12 0.26
C ASN A 50 -9.88 -2.06 0.87
N PRO A 51 -9.04 -3.09 0.71
CA PRO A 51 -7.71 -3.10 1.30
C PRO A 51 -6.72 -2.20 0.54
N ILE A 52 -5.63 -1.85 1.21
CA ILE A 52 -4.55 -1.04 0.65
C ILE A 52 -3.22 -1.77 0.85
N ILE A 53 -2.40 -1.86 -0.19
CA ILE A 53 -1.02 -2.35 -0.08
C ILE A 53 -0.10 -1.13 -0.01
N SER A 54 0.66 -0.97 1.07
CA SER A 54 1.50 0.22 1.27
C SER A 54 2.95 -0.16 1.53
N LEU A 55 3.88 0.52 0.86
CA LEU A 55 5.30 0.46 1.17
C LEU A 55 5.59 1.34 2.38
N VAL A 56 6.13 0.75 3.43
CA VAL A 56 6.53 1.46 4.65
C VAL A 56 8.03 1.30 4.90
N ASN A 57 8.63 2.29 5.54
CA ASN A 57 9.91 2.06 6.20
C ASN A 57 9.67 1.30 7.50
N TRP A 58 10.03 0.02 7.48
CA TRP A 58 9.83 -0.92 8.58
C TRP A 58 10.51 -0.48 9.88
N THR A 59 11.62 0.27 9.82
CA THR A 59 12.31 0.75 11.03
C THR A 59 11.52 1.79 11.81
N LEU A 60 10.47 2.36 11.21
CA LEU A 60 9.56 3.32 11.82
C LEU A 60 8.25 2.68 12.28
N MET A 61 8.01 1.41 11.94
CA MET A 61 6.79 0.70 12.31
C MET A 61 6.87 0.20 13.75
N THR A 62 5.92 0.64 14.59
CA THR A 62 5.79 0.15 15.98
C THR A 62 4.39 -0.43 16.17
N CYS A 63 4.29 -1.75 16.09
CA CYS A 63 3.02 -2.43 16.36
C CYS A 63 2.69 -2.37 17.86
N LEU A 64 1.41 -2.13 18.17
CA LEU A 64 0.89 -2.08 19.54
C LEU A 64 0.81 -3.45 20.22
N TRP A 65 0.82 -4.54 19.43
CA TRP A 65 0.62 -5.90 19.94
C TRP A 65 1.79 -6.84 19.68
N CYS A 66 2.70 -6.49 18.76
CA CYS A 66 3.88 -7.32 18.51
C CYS A 66 5.01 -6.92 19.46
N GLU A 67 5.68 -7.91 20.05
CA GLU A 67 6.85 -7.70 20.91
C GLU A 67 8.12 -7.23 20.17
N SER A 68 8.04 -7.04 18.85
CA SER A 68 9.15 -6.65 17.99
C SER A 68 9.47 -5.16 18.13
N LYS A 69 10.11 -4.80 19.25
CA LYS A 69 10.96 -3.62 19.28
C LYS A 69 12.08 -3.87 18.28
N VAL A 70 12.13 -3.06 17.22
CA VAL A 70 13.29 -2.91 16.35
C VAL A 70 14.52 -2.86 17.27
N ARG A 71 15.48 -3.76 17.06
CA ARG A 71 16.61 -4.00 17.98
C ARG A 71 17.25 -2.67 18.38
N LYS A 72 17.12 -2.26 19.65
CA LYS A 72 17.86 -1.11 20.19
C LYS A 72 19.36 -1.41 20.08
N CYS A 73 20.13 -0.52 19.45
CA CYS A 73 21.59 -0.51 19.60
C CYS A 73 21.93 -0.40 21.09
N TRP A 74 22.64 -1.37 21.67
CA TRP A 74 23.09 -1.32 23.07
C TRP A 74 24.13 -0.19 23.31
N SER A 75 24.86 0.21 22.28
CA SER A 75 26.01 1.12 22.40
C SER A 75 25.69 2.60 22.15
N CYS A 76 24.46 2.95 21.73
CA CYS A 76 24.23 4.26 21.15
C CYS A 76 22.82 4.81 21.38
N ILE A 77 22.72 5.80 22.29
CA ILE A 77 21.50 6.55 22.64
C ILE A 77 20.90 7.29 21.41
N THR A 78 21.70 7.57 20.38
CA THR A 78 21.31 8.29 19.16
C THR A 78 20.97 7.40 17.96
N CYS A 79 21.26 6.09 17.99
CA CYS A 79 21.10 5.21 16.82
C CYS A 79 19.76 4.47 16.83
N ASN A 80 18.69 5.20 17.14
CA ASN A 80 17.38 4.59 17.37
C ASN A 80 16.63 4.23 16.08
N GLN A 81 17.25 4.40 14.91
CA GLN A 81 16.69 4.02 13.62
C GLN A 81 17.77 3.34 12.79
N GLY A 82 17.58 2.05 12.51
CA GLY A 82 18.40 1.34 11.54
C GLY A 82 18.28 1.98 10.14
N PRO A 83 19.16 1.62 9.18
CA PRO A 83 19.03 2.10 7.82
C PRO A 83 17.63 1.78 7.27
N TYR A 84 17.13 2.59 6.34
CA TYR A 84 15.85 2.38 5.66
C TYR A 84 15.64 0.90 5.29
N GLN A 85 14.49 0.34 5.67
CA GLN A 85 14.06 -1.01 5.32
C GLN A 85 12.66 -0.96 4.72
N GLY A 86 12.55 -0.96 3.40
CA GLY A 86 11.26 -1.03 2.72
C GLY A 86 10.57 -2.36 2.97
N HIS A 87 9.30 -2.32 3.38
CA HIS A 87 8.46 -3.49 3.60
C HIS A 87 7.03 -3.21 3.16
N PHE A 88 6.43 -4.11 2.38
CA PHE A 88 5.02 -3.98 2.01
C PHE A 88 4.12 -4.59 3.07
N VAL A 89 3.11 -3.84 3.50
CA VAL A 89 2.04 -4.28 4.40
C VAL A 89 0.68 -4.15 3.74
N VAL A 90 -0.30 -4.92 4.21
CA VAL A 90 -1.69 -4.81 3.75
C VAL A 90 -2.50 -4.10 4.83
N VAL A 91 -2.89 -2.86 4.59
CA VAL A 91 -3.79 -2.11 5.47
C VAL A 91 -5.22 -2.58 5.21
N VAL A 92 -5.92 -2.93 6.28
CA VAL A 92 -7.23 -3.62 6.22
C VAL A 92 -8.30 -2.96 7.08
N GLY A 93 -7.96 -1.95 7.88
CA GLY A 93 -8.95 -1.25 8.68
C GLY A 93 -8.37 -0.11 9.50
N PHE A 94 -9.22 0.51 10.28
CA PHE A 94 -8.89 1.66 11.12
C PHE A 94 -9.81 1.72 12.34
N ASP A 95 -9.42 2.50 13.36
CA ASP A 95 -10.26 2.94 14.47
C ASP A 95 -10.11 4.45 14.63
N ARG A 96 -11.13 5.21 14.19
CA ARG A 96 -11.12 6.69 14.26
C ARG A 96 -11.08 7.22 15.69
N GLN A 97 -11.66 6.51 16.65
CA GLN A 97 -11.71 6.99 18.04
C GLN A 97 -10.36 6.83 18.73
N LYS A 98 -9.64 5.74 18.40
CA LYS A 98 -8.32 5.44 18.97
C LYS A 98 -7.15 5.90 18.11
N ASP A 99 -7.43 6.51 16.96
CA ASP A 99 -6.47 6.90 15.93
C ASP A 99 -5.55 5.75 15.49
N LEU A 100 -6.14 4.59 15.20
CA LEU A 100 -5.40 3.39 14.82
C LEU A 100 -5.58 3.03 13.35
N ILE A 101 -4.51 2.49 12.78
CA ILE A 101 -4.50 1.78 11.50
C ILE A 101 -4.23 0.30 11.77
N PHE A 102 -5.05 -0.57 11.17
CA PHE A 102 -4.88 -2.01 11.22
C PHE A 102 -4.28 -2.54 9.92
N TYR A 103 -3.28 -3.40 10.05
CA TYR A 103 -2.57 -3.97 8.91
C TYR A 103 -2.19 -5.43 9.14
N LYS A 104 -2.06 -6.18 8.05
CA LYS A 104 -1.45 -7.51 8.01
C LYS A 104 0.00 -7.39 7.54
N ASN A 105 0.88 -8.11 8.22
CA ASN A 105 2.26 -8.26 7.81
C ASN A 105 2.42 -9.61 7.08
N PRO A 106 2.92 -9.63 5.83
CA PRO A 106 3.13 -10.88 5.10
C PRO A 106 4.24 -11.81 5.65
N ASP A 107 5.04 -11.37 6.65
CA ASP A 107 6.02 -12.25 7.31
C ASP A 107 5.29 -13.34 8.11
N GLY A 108 5.56 -14.61 7.83
CA GLY A 108 4.91 -15.75 8.47
C GLY A 108 5.09 -15.86 9.99
N ARG A 109 5.85 -14.96 10.62
CA ARG A 109 6.04 -14.88 12.08
C ARG A 109 5.23 -13.76 12.75
N SER A 110 4.46 -12.97 12.01
CA SER A 110 3.64 -11.91 12.61
C SER A 110 2.27 -12.40 13.09
N HIS A 111 1.64 -11.60 13.94
CA HIS A 111 0.23 -11.75 14.26
C HIS A 111 -0.64 -11.63 12.99
N ASP A 112 -1.82 -12.27 13.00
CA ASP A 112 -2.77 -12.20 11.86
C ASP A 112 -3.26 -10.76 11.61
N LEU A 113 -3.34 -9.95 12.66
CA LEU A 113 -3.67 -8.52 12.59
C LEU A 113 -2.74 -7.71 13.51
N CYS A 114 -2.18 -6.63 12.99
CA CYS A 114 -1.35 -5.67 13.70
C CYS A 114 -2.06 -4.31 13.78
N GLY A 115 -1.78 -3.54 14.83
CA GLY A 115 -2.29 -2.20 15.03
C GLY A 115 -1.15 -1.20 15.26
N ILE A 116 -1.28 0.00 14.73
CA ILE A 116 -0.32 1.10 14.88
C ILE A 116 -1.08 2.43 14.95
N GLN A 117 -0.51 3.44 15.61
CA GLN A 117 -1.04 4.80 15.59
C GLN A 117 -0.97 5.40 14.17
N SER A 118 -2.00 6.13 13.75
CA SER A 118 -2.09 6.67 12.38
C SER A 118 -0.93 7.59 12.04
N ASP A 119 -0.46 8.41 12.99
CA ASP A 119 0.68 9.32 12.81
C ASP A 119 2.00 8.57 12.56
N GLN A 120 2.23 7.47 13.29
CA GLN A 120 3.41 6.62 13.12
C GLN A 120 3.36 5.86 11.80
N PHE A 121 2.18 5.38 11.41
CA PHE A 121 1.99 4.77 10.10
C PHE A 121 2.23 5.78 8.97
N GLN A 122 1.67 6.99 9.07
CA GLN A 122 1.89 8.08 8.12
C GLN A 122 3.37 8.38 7.99
N LYS A 123 4.08 8.56 9.11
CA LYS A 123 5.53 8.78 9.15
C LYS A 123 6.30 7.67 8.45
N ALA A 124 5.91 6.40 8.65
CA ALA A 124 6.56 5.27 8.01
C ALA A 124 6.35 5.23 6.49
N ARG A 125 5.13 5.51 6.01
CA ARG A 125 4.77 5.46 4.57
C ARG A 125 5.17 6.69 3.74
N ILE A 126 5.52 7.81 4.39
CA ILE A 126 6.03 9.01 3.69
C ILE A 126 7.53 9.22 3.84
N SER A 127 8.21 8.34 4.59
CA SER A 127 9.64 8.48 4.80
C SER A 127 10.43 8.23 3.52
N ASP A 128 11.63 8.83 3.45
CA ASP A 128 12.52 8.72 2.30
C ASP A 128 12.74 7.27 1.87
N GLY A 129 12.66 7.04 0.56
CA GLY A 129 12.81 5.72 -0.05
C GLY A 129 11.51 4.91 -0.19
N THR A 130 10.40 5.36 0.39
CA THR A 130 9.08 4.74 0.14
C THR A 130 8.38 5.28 -1.11
N ASP A 131 8.74 6.48 -1.56
CA ASP A 131 8.09 7.22 -2.65
C ASP A 131 6.56 7.34 -2.51
N GLN A 132 6.05 7.14 -1.28
CA GLN A 132 4.62 7.03 -0.97
C GLN A 132 3.89 5.96 -1.80
N ASP A 133 4.61 4.90 -2.19
CA ASP A 133 4.09 3.82 -3.03
C ASP A 133 2.96 3.07 -2.31
N THR A 134 1.74 3.32 -2.78
CA THR A 134 0.52 2.75 -2.21
C THR A 134 -0.42 2.30 -3.32
N LEU A 135 -0.93 1.07 -3.21
CA LEU A 135 -1.88 0.46 -4.13
C LEU A 135 -3.24 0.31 -3.44
N PHE A 136 -4.25 0.97 -4.00
CA PHE A 136 -5.63 0.90 -3.56
C PHE A 136 -6.31 -0.23 -4.31
N VAL A 137 -6.78 -1.24 -3.60
CA VAL A 137 -7.46 -2.42 -4.15
C VAL A 137 -8.95 -2.22 -3.95
N PHE A 138 -9.75 -2.30 -5.01
CA PHE A 138 -11.19 -2.15 -4.96
C PHE A 138 -11.84 -3.53 -5.04
N ASN A 139 -12.55 -3.91 -3.98
CA ASN A 139 -13.18 -5.21 -3.78
C ASN A 139 -14.58 -5.27 -4.41
N GLN A 140 -15.21 -4.12 -4.63
CA GLN A 140 -16.38 -4.05 -5.49
C GLN A 140 -15.93 -4.37 -6.92
N THR A 141 -16.37 -5.51 -7.45
CA THR A 141 -16.35 -5.77 -8.91
C THR A 141 -16.81 -4.49 -9.59
N PHE A 142 -15.98 -3.92 -10.45
CA PHE A 142 -16.37 -2.80 -11.29
C PHE A 142 -17.67 -3.18 -12.02
N LYS A 143 -18.81 -2.70 -11.53
CA LYS A 143 -20.11 -2.77 -12.21
C LYS A 143 -20.23 -1.61 -13.22
N GLY A 144 -19.12 -1.13 -13.76
CA GLY A 144 -19.17 -0.32 -14.97
C GLY A 144 -19.56 -1.25 -16.10
N GLY A 145 -20.71 -0.95 -16.71
CA GLY A 145 -21.32 -1.78 -17.74
C GLY A 145 -20.34 -2.16 -18.83
N ILE A 146 -20.66 -3.24 -19.53
CA ILE A 146 -20.07 -3.59 -20.81
C ILE A 146 -20.30 -2.41 -21.76
N SER A 147 -19.38 -1.44 -21.78
CA SER A 147 -19.19 -0.61 -22.95
C SER A 147 -18.36 -1.45 -23.90
N ASN A 148 -19.02 -2.03 -24.91
CA ASN A 148 -18.34 -2.55 -26.09
C ASN A 148 -17.60 -1.39 -26.77
N CYS A 149 -16.37 -1.15 -26.35
CA CYS A 149 -15.38 -0.41 -27.11
C CYS A 149 -14.13 -1.28 -27.17
N GLY A 150 -14.14 -2.22 -28.11
CA GLY A 150 -12.90 -2.70 -28.70
C GLY A 150 -12.19 -1.50 -29.30
N GLY A 151 -11.02 -1.18 -28.77
CA GLY A 151 -10.20 -0.07 -29.22
C GLY A 151 -8.83 -0.17 -28.59
N ASP A 152 -7.82 -0.29 -29.44
CA ASP A 152 -6.43 -0.54 -29.11
C ASP A 152 -5.83 0.46 -28.11
N MET A 153 -4.87 -0.05 -27.34
CA MET A 153 -4.07 0.69 -26.38
C MET A 153 -3.10 1.62 -27.12
N GLN A 154 -3.52 2.87 -27.38
CA GLN A 154 -2.67 4.00 -27.78
C GLN A 154 -3.45 5.33 -27.60
N ASP A 155 -2.75 6.37 -27.12
CA ASP A 155 -3.16 7.77 -26.95
C ASP A 155 -4.02 8.15 -25.72
N VAL A 156 -3.45 8.75 -24.65
CA VAL A 156 -3.02 10.16 -24.44
C VAL A 156 -4.18 11.10 -24.08
N GLY A 157 -4.05 11.77 -22.94
CA GLY A 157 -4.53 13.15 -22.79
C GLY A 157 -5.76 13.37 -21.90
N ASN A 158 -5.53 14.12 -20.82
CA ASN A 158 -6.41 15.16 -20.27
C ASN A 158 -7.93 14.98 -20.46
N CYS A 159 -8.63 14.58 -19.39
CA CYS A 159 -10.07 14.77 -19.28
C CYS A 159 -10.40 15.27 -17.86
N GLY A 160 -10.38 16.59 -17.68
CA GLY A 160 -11.18 17.22 -16.65
C GLY A 160 -12.65 17.02 -16.98
N GLY A 161 -13.43 16.54 -16.01
CA GLY A 161 -14.87 16.31 -16.15
C GLY A 161 -15.56 16.57 -14.82
N ASN A 162 -16.50 17.51 -14.84
CA ASN A 162 -17.14 18.14 -13.70
C ASN A 162 -18.06 17.14 -12.96
N MET A 163 -18.02 17.17 -11.63
CA MET A 163 -18.81 16.30 -10.76
C MET A 163 -20.14 16.99 -10.45
N GLN A 164 -21.13 16.78 -11.31
CA GLN A 164 -22.54 17.03 -11.06
C GLN A 164 -23.34 15.99 -11.85
N ASP A 165 -24.43 15.52 -11.25
CA ASP A 165 -25.45 14.61 -11.80
C ASP A 165 -25.22 13.12 -11.51
N VAL A 166 -25.68 12.64 -10.35
CA VAL A 166 -26.71 11.58 -10.27
C VAL A 166 -27.41 11.66 -8.89
N CYS A 167 -28.52 12.38 -8.81
CA CYS A 167 -29.60 12.10 -7.86
C CYS A 167 -30.92 12.15 -8.66
N ASN A 168 -31.52 10.98 -8.89
CA ASN A 168 -32.95 10.79 -9.13
C ASN A 168 -33.31 9.39 -8.64
#